data_AF-A0A8T7AGT4-F1
#
_entry.id   AF-A0A8T7AGT4-F1
#
_cell.length_a   1.000
_cell.length_b   1.000
_cell.length_c   1.000
_cell.angle_alpha   90.00
_cell.angle_beta   90.00
_cell.angle_gamma   90.00
#
_symmetry.space_group_name_H-M   'P 1'
#
loop_
_entity.id
_entity.type
_entity.pdbx_description
1 polymer ?
#
loop_
_entity_poly.entity_id
_entity_poly.type
_entity_poly.pdbx_seq_one_letter_code
_entity_poly.pdbx_strand_id
1 'polypeptide(L)'
;MYLRPGGLYRPEFEKDNCGFGLIAQMDGEPSHWLIQTAIGALARLTHRGAVAADGKTGDGCGLLMSMPEVFMRRIAAEQGFQLADLFATGLVFLSTDEDQAESSRAHLNAELENEGLVVAAWRDLPIDTAALGNSAKASLPKIQQVFINFVDDGAATRPGKAEGRIGSSDTHQDDFERKLFLARRRAEKRIIENDDEFYIPSLSSKIILYKGLVMPEFLPVFYKDLNEADIASSLCLFHQRFSTNTLPQWRLAQPFRYLAHNGEINTVQGNRNWAIARGSKFRSKKMPELSDAHPFVNLTGSDSMSLD
;
A
#
# COMPACT_ATOMS: atom_id res chain seq x y z
N MET A 1 13.43 -3.25 38.62
CA MET A 1 14.45 -2.20 38.42
C MET A 1 14.14 -1.53 37.10
N TYR A 2 13.34 -0.46 37.11
CA TYR A 2 12.96 0.25 35.89
C TYR A 2 14.13 1.14 35.45
N LEU A 3 14.63 0.91 34.24
CA LEU A 3 15.62 1.78 33.60
C LEU A 3 15.01 3.18 33.46
N ARG A 4 15.67 4.19 34.05
CA ARG A 4 15.30 5.60 33.88
C ARG A 4 15.68 6.04 32.46
N PRO A 5 14.83 6.78 31.73
CA PRO A 5 15.22 7.41 30.48
C PRO A 5 16.19 8.56 30.81
N GLY A 6 17.49 8.28 30.70
CA GLY A 6 18.57 9.21 31.08
C GLY A 6 19.13 9.98 29.90
N GLY A 7 18.31 10.80 29.24
CA GLY A 7 18.76 11.68 28.15
C GLY A 7 17.93 12.97 28.06
N LEU A 8 18.50 14.01 27.46
CA LEU A 8 17.81 15.27 27.12
C LEU A 8 16.88 15.14 25.90
N TYR A 9 16.94 13.99 25.22
CA TYR A 9 16.08 13.68 24.09
C TYR A 9 14.63 13.47 24.54
N ARG A 10 13.73 14.21 23.92
CA ARG A 10 12.28 14.05 24.05
C ARG A 10 11.73 13.87 22.64
N PRO A 11 11.26 12.65 22.28
CA PRO A 11 10.67 12.40 20.97
C PRO A 11 9.54 13.38 20.65
N GLU A 12 8.78 13.81 21.66
CA GLU A 12 7.63 14.71 21.54
C GLU A 12 7.92 16.12 20.95
N PHE A 13 9.20 16.49 20.73
CA PHE A 13 9.58 17.83 20.23
C PHE A 13 10.25 17.83 18.86
N GLU A 14 10.36 16.68 18.20
CA GLU A 14 10.87 16.65 16.82
C GLU A 14 9.82 17.14 15.82
N LYS A 15 10.26 17.71 14.69
CA LYS A 15 9.38 18.26 13.64
C LYS A 15 9.61 17.54 12.33
N ASP A 16 8.52 17.01 11.77
CA ASP A 16 8.55 16.33 10.47
C ASP A 16 8.67 17.34 9.31
N ASN A 17 9.65 17.10 8.45
CA ASN A 17 9.85 17.86 7.21
C ASN A 17 9.65 16.97 5.97
N CYS A 18 8.64 16.08 5.95
CA CYS A 18 8.33 15.29 4.75
C CYS A 18 7.96 16.17 3.53
N GLY A 19 7.85 15.54 2.35
CA GLY A 19 7.29 16.18 1.16
C GLY A 19 6.38 15.21 0.42
N PHE A 20 5.30 15.73 -0.17
CA PHE A 20 4.43 14.96 -1.05
C PHE A 20 4.00 15.79 -2.25
N GLY A 21 3.46 15.14 -3.26
CA GLY A 21 2.80 15.82 -4.37
C GLY A 21 1.86 14.88 -5.12
N LEU A 22 0.97 15.49 -5.90
CA LEU A 22 -0.01 14.80 -6.73
C LEU A 22 0.08 15.34 -8.15
N ILE A 23 0.12 14.46 -9.13
CA ILE A 23 0.01 14.80 -10.56
C ILE A 23 -1.18 14.03 -11.10
N ALA A 24 -2.05 14.72 -11.86
CA ALA A 24 -3.22 14.12 -12.49
C ALA A 24 -3.32 14.58 -13.95
N GLN A 25 -3.62 13.65 -14.84
CA GLN A 25 -4.07 13.93 -16.20
C GLN A 25 -5.56 14.26 -16.16
N MET A 26 -5.93 15.46 -16.62
CA MET A 26 -7.31 15.94 -16.55
C MET A 26 -8.24 15.28 -17.58
N ASP A 27 -7.67 14.73 -18.64
CA ASP A 27 -8.38 13.91 -19.64
C ASP A 27 -8.54 12.45 -19.20
N GLY A 28 -7.83 12.03 -18.13
CA GLY A 28 -7.85 10.67 -17.61
C GLY A 28 -6.96 9.69 -18.38
N GLU A 29 -6.24 10.13 -19.41
CA GLU A 29 -5.43 9.27 -20.28
C GLU A 29 -4.12 8.87 -19.58
N PRO A 30 -3.88 7.57 -19.32
CA PRO A 30 -2.66 7.13 -18.66
C PRO A 30 -1.41 7.42 -19.50
N SER A 31 -0.35 7.92 -18.87
CA SER A 31 0.93 8.16 -19.56
C SER A 31 2.13 7.78 -18.70
N HIS A 32 3.15 7.19 -19.33
CA HIS A 32 4.44 6.95 -18.68
C HIS A 32 5.16 8.27 -18.33
N TRP A 33 4.93 9.32 -19.13
CA TRP A 33 5.42 10.67 -18.85
C TRP A 33 5.01 11.15 -17.46
N LEU A 34 3.77 10.88 -17.03
CA LEU A 34 3.30 11.26 -15.69
C LEU A 34 4.12 10.55 -14.60
N ILE A 35 4.40 9.26 -14.77
CA ILE A 35 5.24 8.47 -13.84
C ILE A 35 6.65 9.04 -13.76
N GLN A 36 7.30 9.29 -14.91
CA GLN A 36 8.64 9.89 -14.96
C GLN A 36 8.68 11.28 -14.32
N THR A 37 7.64 12.08 -14.54
CA THR A 37 7.51 13.41 -13.93
C THR A 37 7.34 13.31 -12.41
N ALA A 38 6.53 12.36 -11.93
CA ALA A 38 6.35 12.11 -10.50
C ALA A 38 7.65 11.65 -9.83
N ILE A 39 8.40 10.73 -10.45
CA ILE A 39 9.72 10.28 -9.98
C ILE A 39 10.70 11.46 -9.94
N GLY A 40 10.74 12.27 -11.00
CA GLY A 40 11.57 13.47 -11.06
C GLY A 40 11.23 14.47 -9.96
N ALA A 41 9.94 14.71 -9.71
CA ALA A 41 9.47 15.57 -8.63
C ALA A 41 9.83 15.00 -7.24
N LEU A 42 9.63 13.70 -7.03
CA LEU A 42 10.02 12.99 -5.81
C LEU A 42 11.53 13.12 -5.53
N ALA A 43 12.37 13.00 -6.56
CA ALA A 43 13.82 13.21 -6.46
C ALA A 43 14.22 14.64 -6.07
N ARG A 44 13.39 15.65 -6.37
CA ARG A 44 13.61 17.03 -5.91
C ARG A 44 13.25 17.23 -4.45
N LEU A 45 12.54 16.30 -3.81
CA LEU A 45 12.21 16.32 -2.39
C LEU A 45 13.31 15.74 -1.50
N THR A 46 14.45 15.31 -2.06
CA THR A 46 15.57 14.73 -1.28
C THR A 46 16.09 15.66 -0.17
N HIS A 47 16.07 16.98 -0.39
CA HIS A 47 16.45 17.98 0.64
C HIS A 47 15.50 18.01 1.87
N ARG A 48 14.39 17.28 1.79
CA ARG A 48 13.35 17.10 2.82
C ARG A 48 13.31 15.68 3.37
N GLY A 49 14.20 14.78 2.92
CA GLY A 49 14.33 13.43 3.46
C GLY A 49 15.53 13.33 4.40
N ALA A 50 15.50 12.37 5.33
CA ALA A 50 16.70 11.96 6.03
C ALA A 50 17.47 10.95 5.15
N VAL A 51 18.80 11.07 5.17
CA VAL A 51 19.70 10.18 4.43
C VAL A 51 20.65 9.56 5.44
N ALA A 52 20.75 8.24 5.43
CA ALA A 52 21.73 7.54 6.26
C ALA A 52 23.16 7.80 5.77
N ALA A 53 24.15 7.49 6.62
CA ALA A 53 25.56 7.65 6.28
C ALA A 53 26.02 6.84 5.05
N ASP A 54 25.26 5.82 4.63
CA ASP A 54 25.53 5.02 3.43
C ASP A 54 25.13 5.71 2.11
N GLY A 55 24.47 6.87 2.18
CA GLY A 55 24.06 7.67 1.01
C GLY A 55 22.95 7.05 0.16
N LYS A 56 22.41 5.88 0.54
CA LYS A 56 21.40 5.13 -0.23
C LYS A 56 20.13 4.84 0.57
N THR A 57 20.28 4.61 1.87
CA THR A 57 19.15 4.39 2.78
C THR A 57 18.50 5.73 3.08
N GLY A 58 17.20 5.81 2.80
CA GLY A 58 16.33 6.91 3.24
C GLY A 58 15.21 6.39 4.13
N ASP A 59 14.52 7.31 4.81
CA ASP A 59 13.44 6.98 5.76
C ASP A 59 12.15 6.43 5.13
N GLY A 60 12.10 6.43 3.81
CA GLY A 60 11.01 5.87 3.01
C GLY A 60 10.52 6.82 1.93
N CYS A 61 10.35 6.30 0.72
CA CYS A 61 9.66 6.99 -0.36
C CYS A 61 8.76 6.04 -1.13
N GLY A 62 7.88 6.60 -1.95
CA GLY A 62 7.01 5.79 -2.79
C GLY A 62 6.10 6.58 -3.71
N LEU A 63 5.41 5.82 -4.55
CA LEU A 63 4.42 6.24 -5.53
C LEU A 63 3.15 5.40 -5.32
N LEU A 64 2.01 6.07 -5.27
CA LEU A 64 0.70 5.49 -5.54
C LEU A 64 0.29 5.94 -6.93
N MET A 65 -0.14 5.01 -7.76
CA MET A 65 -0.58 5.29 -9.13
C MET A 65 -1.88 4.57 -9.45
N SER A 66 -2.66 5.11 -10.39
CA SER A 66 -3.78 4.36 -11.00
C SER A 66 -3.26 3.07 -11.62
N MET A 67 -4.12 2.05 -11.66
CA MET A 67 -3.79 0.72 -12.17
C MET A 67 -3.24 0.80 -13.61
N PRO A 68 -1.97 0.40 -13.86
CA PRO A 68 -1.39 0.36 -15.19
C PRO A 68 -1.85 -0.91 -15.93
N GLU A 69 -3.12 -0.94 -16.36
CA GLU A 69 -3.79 -2.13 -16.87
C GLU A 69 -3.04 -2.81 -18.03
N VAL A 70 -2.55 -2.03 -18.99
CA VAL A 70 -1.81 -2.53 -20.16
C VAL A 70 -0.57 -3.33 -19.73
N PHE A 71 0.21 -2.76 -18.81
CA PHE A 71 1.38 -3.42 -18.22
C PHE A 71 0.98 -4.72 -17.51
N MET A 72 -0.06 -4.69 -16.67
CA MET A 72 -0.50 -5.87 -15.92
C MET A 72 -0.97 -7.01 -16.83
N ARG A 73 -1.70 -6.69 -17.91
CA ARG A 73 -2.13 -7.70 -18.90
C ARG A 73 -0.96 -8.26 -19.71
N ARG A 74 0.04 -7.43 -20.06
CA ARG A 74 1.27 -7.92 -20.69
C ARG A 74 2.00 -8.92 -19.78
N ILE A 75 2.21 -8.56 -18.51
CA ILE A 75 2.85 -9.44 -17.53
C ILE A 75 2.10 -10.76 -17.37
N ALA A 76 0.77 -10.72 -17.34
CA ALA A 76 -0.05 -11.93 -17.28
C ALA A 76 0.17 -12.85 -18.48
N ALA A 77 0.20 -12.28 -19.70
CA ALA A 77 0.49 -13.03 -20.91
C ALA A 77 1.91 -13.61 -20.93
N GLU A 78 2.92 -12.85 -20.50
CA GLU A 78 4.33 -13.30 -20.41
C GLU A 78 4.49 -14.45 -19.41
N GLN A 79 3.75 -14.44 -18.30
CA GLN A 79 3.82 -15.45 -17.24
C GLN A 79 2.81 -16.60 -17.41
N GLY A 80 1.95 -16.55 -18.43
CA GLY A 80 1.05 -17.65 -18.78
C GLY A 80 -0.19 -17.78 -17.90
N PHE A 81 -0.66 -16.70 -17.27
CA PHE A 81 -1.92 -16.67 -16.53
C PHE A 81 -2.93 -15.70 -17.15
N GLN A 82 -4.21 -15.91 -16.86
CA GLN A 82 -5.31 -15.13 -17.44
C GLN A 82 -5.86 -14.13 -16.43
N LEU A 83 -6.04 -12.89 -16.89
CA LEU A 83 -6.76 -11.85 -16.17
C LEU A 83 -8.17 -11.70 -16.72
N ALA A 84 -9.15 -11.62 -15.83
CA ALA A 84 -10.53 -11.29 -16.20
C ALA A 84 -10.62 -9.85 -16.74
N ASP A 85 -11.80 -9.46 -17.21
CA ASP A 85 -12.09 -8.08 -17.61
C ASP A 85 -11.88 -7.14 -16.42
N LEU A 86 -12.45 -7.51 -15.26
CA LEU A 86 -12.20 -6.86 -13.99
C LEU A 86 -11.23 -7.68 -13.13
N PHE A 87 -10.06 -7.13 -12.87
CA PHE A 87 -9.03 -7.74 -12.03
C PHE A 87 -8.42 -6.72 -11.07
N ALA A 88 -7.76 -7.23 -10.04
CA ALA A 88 -7.03 -6.47 -9.06
C ALA A 88 -5.63 -7.00 -8.92
N THR A 89 -4.76 -6.16 -8.38
CA THR A 89 -3.45 -6.60 -7.94
C THR A 89 -3.05 -5.90 -6.65
N GLY A 90 -2.11 -6.52 -5.94
CA GLY A 90 -1.57 -5.97 -4.72
C GLY A 90 -0.13 -6.34 -4.55
N LEU A 91 0.69 -5.41 -4.03
CA LEU A 91 1.97 -5.78 -3.47
C LEU A 91 1.75 -6.34 -2.06
N VAL A 92 2.54 -7.34 -1.71
CA VAL A 92 2.56 -8.00 -0.41
C VAL A 92 4.01 -8.09 0.03
N PHE A 93 4.29 -7.58 1.21
CA PHE A 93 5.54 -7.79 1.93
C PHE A 93 5.35 -9.03 2.79
N LEU A 94 6.26 -9.98 2.63
CA LEU A 94 6.26 -11.27 3.28
C LEU A 94 7.58 -11.47 4.02
N SER A 95 7.56 -12.36 4.99
CA SER A 95 8.77 -12.84 5.66
C SER A 95 9.81 -13.35 4.68
N THR A 96 11.09 -13.22 5.05
CA THR A 96 12.20 -13.85 4.34
C THR A 96 12.33 -15.35 4.66
N ASP A 97 11.68 -15.81 5.73
CA ASP A 97 11.48 -17.24 6.01
C ASP A 97 10.40 -17.80 5.09
N GLU A 98 10.74 -18.81 4.29
CA GLU A 98 9.85 -19.32 3.24
C GLU A 98 8.62 -20.06 3.80
N ASP A 99 8.75 -20.73 4.95
CA ASP A 99 7.63 -21.44 5.57
C ASP A 99 6.61 -20.42 6.12
N GLN A 100 7.09 -19.34 6.73
CA GLN A 100 6.26 -18.23 7.18
C GLN A 100 5.63 -17.49 5.99
N ALA A 101 6.39 -17.24 4.93
CA ALA A 101 5.90 -16.59 3.71
C ALA A 101 4.80 -17.42 3.03
N GLU A 102 4.95 -18.75 2.95
CA GLU A 102 3.95 -19.66 2.39
C GLU A 102 2.68 -19.70 3.24
N SER A 103 2.83 -19.73 4.58
CA SER A 103 1.70 -19.64 5.50
C SER A 103 0.90 -18.33 5.31
N SER A 104 1.62 -17.19 5.21
CA SER A 104 1.03 -15.88 4.98
C SER A 104 0.32 -15.78 3.61
N ARG A 105 0.91 -16.35 2.55
CA ARG A 105 0.25 -16.49 1.23
C ARG A 105 -1.02 -17.33 1.30
N ALA A 106 -0.95 -18.50 1.93
CA ALA A 106 -2.09 -19.40 2.06
C ALA A 106 -3.25 -18.76 2.84
N HIS A 107 -2.95 -18.01 3.90
CA HIS A 107 -3.95 -17.25 4.64
C HIS A 107 -4.58 -16.13 3.82
N LEU A 108 -3.79 -15.36 3.06
CA LEU A 108 -4.36 -14.34 2.17
C LEU A 108 -5.23 -14.96 1.07
N ASN A 109 -4.77 -16.04 0.43
CA ASN A 109 -5.54 -16.74 -0.60
C ASN A 109 -6.87 -17.25 -0.04
N ALA A 110 -6.87 -17.86 1.16
CA ALA A 110 -8.08 -18.34 1.80
C ALA A 110 -9.09 -17.20 2.09
N GLU A 111 -8.62 -16.04 2.57
CA GLU A 111 -9.51 -14.90 2.80
C GLU A 111 -10.04 -14.26 1.50
N LEU A 112 -9.27 -14.31 0.40
CA LEU A 112 -9.73 -13.90 -0.92
C LEU A 112 -10.81 -14.85 -1.46
N GLU A 113 -10.58 -16.17 -1.34
CA GLU A 113 -11.55 -17.20 -1.73
C GLU A 113 -12.83 -17.12 -0.91
N ASN A 114 -12.74 -16.82 0.40
CA ASN A 114 -13.90 -16.60 1.27
C ASN A 114 -14.78 -15.43 0.80
N GLU A 115 -14.21 -14.44 0.11
CA GLU A 115 -14.95 -13.34 -0.50
C GLU A 115 -15.46 -13.66 -1.92
N GLY A 116 -15.28 -14.91 -2.38
CA GLY A 116 -15.64 -15.35 -3.72
C GLY A 116 -14.72 -14.81 -4.83
N LEU A 117 -13.49 -14.41 -4.47
CA LEU A 117 -12.49 -13.93 -5.42
C LEU A 117 -11.55 -15.06 -5.82
N VAL A 118 -10.98 -14.98 -7.03
CA VAL A 118 -10.08 -16.01 -7.55
C VAL A 118 -8.67 -15.46 -7.66
N VAL A 119 -7.72 -16.06 -6.94
CA VAL A 119 -6.30 -15.74 -7.09
C VAL A 119 -5.80 -16.29 -8.43
N ALA A 120 -5.38 -15.41 -9.32
CA ALA A 120 -4.91 -15.76 -10.65
C ALA A 120 -3.44 -16.20 -10.64
N ALA A 121 -2.58 -15.46 -9.93
CA ALA A 121 -1.16 -15.74 -9.84
C ALA A 121 -0.49 -14.98 -8.69
N TRP A 122 0.69 -15.47 -8.30
CA TRP A 122 1.67 -14.75 -7.51
C TRP A 122 2.92 -14.51 -8.36
N ARG A 123 3.42 -13.28 -8.39
CA ARG A 123 4.57 -12.83 -9.15
C ARG A 123 5.65 -12.32 -8.19
N ASP A 124 6.86 -12.85 -8.30
CA ASP A 124 8.02 -12.20 -7.70
C ASP A 124 8.32 -10.89 -8.42
N LEU A 125 8.42 -9.79 -7.67
CA LEU A 125 8.67 -8.48 -8.25
C LEU A 125 10.15 -8.37 -8.70
N PRO A 126 10.43 -7.90 -9.92
CA PRO A 126 11.81 -7.73 -10.37
C PRO A 126 12.45 -6.54 -9.64
N ILE A 127 13.22 -6.83 -8.59
CA ILE A 127 13.91 -5.83 -7.77
C ILE A 127 15.43 -5.83 -7.98
N ASP A 128 16.07 -4.68 -7.76
CA ASP A 128 17.54 -4.55 -7.67
C ASP A 128 17.99 -4.13 -6.27
N THR A 129 18.47 -5.08 -5.48
CA THR A 129 18.94 -4.81 -4.11
C THR A 129 20.24 -4.00 -4.04
N ALA A 130 20.94 -3.78 -5.16
CA ALA A 130 22.11 -2.91 -5.20
C ALA A 130 21.75 -1.41 -5.08
N ALA A 131 20.49 -1.06 -5.33
CA ALA A 131 19.93 0.26 -5.08
C ALA A 131 19.80 0.59 -3.57
N LEU A 132 19.77 -0.44 -2.72
CA LEU A 132 19.56 -0.29 -1.29
C LEU A 132 20.88 -0.05 -0.54
N GLY A 133 20.80 0.76 0.52
CA GLY A 133 21.85 0.81 1.53
C GLY A 133 21.77 -0.38 2.50
N ASN A 134 22.78 -0.53 3.35
CA ASN A 134 22.94 -1.75 4.16
C ASN A 134 21.78 -1.95 5.14
N SER A 135 21.32 -0.88 5.79
CA SER A 135 20.23 -0.94 6.77
C SER A 135 18.89 -1.28 6.11
N ALA A 136 18.57 -0.66 4.96
CA ALA A 136 17.38 -1.00 4.19
C ALA A 136 17.41 -2.44 3.70
N LYS A 137 18.57 -2.90 3.19
CA LYS A 137 18.76 -4.27 2.71
C LYS A 137 18.63 -5.32 3.83
N ALA A 138 19.11 -5.02 5.03
CA ALA A 138 19.03 -5.93 6.17
C ALA A 138 17.59 -6.18 6.67
N SER A 139 16.67 -5.26 6.36
CA SER A 139 15.26 -5.32 6.74
C SER A 139 14.32 -5.51 5.54
N LEU A 140 14.87 -5.80 4.36
CA LEU A 140 14.12 -5.97 3.12
C LEU A 140 13.18 -7.18 3.24
N PRO A 141 11.85 -7.00 3.16
CA PRO A 141 10.93 -8.13 3.09
C PRO A 141 11.01 -8.81 1.72
N LYS A 142 10.49 -10.03 1.62
CA LYS A 142 10.17 -10.62 0.32
C LYS A 142 8.99 -9.85 -0.27
N ILE A 143 9.15 -9.28 -1.46
CA ILE A 143 8.12 -8.47 -2.12
C ILE A 143 7.53 -9.28 -3.26
N GLN A 144 6.25 -9.62 -3.14
CA GLN A 144 5.51 -10.34 -4.17
C GLN A 144 4.27 -9.55 -4.57
N GLN A 145 3.81 -9.79 -5.79
CA GLN A 145 2.60 -9.24 -6.34
C GLN A 145 1.56 -10.34 -6.52
N VAL A 146 0.38 -10.16 -5.96
CA VAL A 146 -0.76 -11.06 -6.15
C VAL A 146 -1.68 -10.49 -7.22
N PHE A 147 -2.20 -11.34 -8.10
CA PHE A 147 -3.23 -11.01 -9.09
C PHE A 147 -4.53 -11.71 -8.72
N ILE A 148 -5.64 -10.98 -8.75
CA ILE A 148 -6.95 -11.47 -8.35
C ILE A 148 -7.97 -11.15 -9.45
N ASN A 149 -8.71 -12.15 -9.89
CA ASN A 149 -9.82 -11.98 -10.80
C ASN A 149 -11.11 -11.79 -10.01
N PHE A 150 -11.91 -10.81 -10.46
CA PHE A 150 -13.30 -10.73 -10.03
C PHE A 150 -14.10 -11.80 -10.76
N VAL A 151 -14.92 -12.54 -10.04
CA VAL A 151 -15.91 -13.46 -10.59
C VAL A 151 -17.28 -12.90 -10.27
N ASP A 152 -18.08 -12.64 -11.31
CA ASP A 152 -19.48 -12.28 -11.12
C ASP A 152 -20.26 -13.53 -10.72
N ASP A 153 -20.62 -13.61 -9.45
CA ASP A 153 -21.42 -14.69 -8.88
C ASP A 153 -22.93 -14.51 -9.12
N GLY A 154 -23.33 -13.44 -9.83
CA GLY A 154 -24.73 -13.09 -10.09
C GLY A 154 -25.53 -12.70 -8.84
N ALA A 155 -24.91 -12.68 -7.65
CA ALA A 155 -25.57 -12.38 -6.39
C ALA A 155 -25.51 -10.88 -6.03
N ALA A 156 -24.70 -10.09 -6.74
CA ALA A 156 -24.41 -8.68 -6.40
C ALA A 156 -25.02 -7.62 -7.34
N THR A 157 -25.85 -7.97 -8.34
CA THR A 157 -26.70 -6.96 -9.00
C THR A 157 -27.85 -6.56 -8.08
N ARG A 158 -27.57 -5.72 -7.07
CA ARG A 158 -28.62 -4.96 -6.39
C ARG A 158 -29.11 -3.89 -7.36
N PRO A 159 -30.39 -3.87 -7.76
CA PRO A 159 -30.89 -2.90 -8.71
C PRO A 159 -30.86 -1.50 -8.08
N GLY A 160 -29.99 -0.64 -8.58
CA GLY A 160 -29.89 0.77 -8.24
C GLY A 160 -29.39 1.55 -9.45
N LYS A 161 -30.35 2.01 -10.26
CA LYS A 161 -30.14 2.79 -11.49
C LYS A 161 -29.11 3.90 -11.29
N ALA A 162 -28.07 3.90 -12.13
CA ALA A 162 -27.23 5.06 -12.38
C ALA A 162 -28.00 6.03 -13.28
N GLU A 163 -28.56 7.09 -12.70
CA GLU A 163 -28.97 8.28 -13.44
C GLU A 163 -28.02 9.43 -13.09
N GLY A 164 -27.17 9.77 -14.07
CA GLY A 164 -26.72 11.14 -14.31
C GLY A 164 -25.92 11.85 -13.22
N ARG A 165 -24.69 11.39 -12.93
CA ARG A 165 -23.61 12.24 -12.38
C ARG A 165 -22.26 11.80 -12.93
N ILE A 166 -21.45 12.75 -13.36
CA ILE A 166 -20.02 12.54 -13.68
C ILE A 166 -19.38 11.95 -12.41
N GLY A 167 -18.90 10.70 -12.50
CA GLY A 167 -18.55 9.85 -11.35
C GLY A 167 -19.45 8.61 -11.16
N SER A 168 -20.01 8.06 -12.25
CA SER A 168 -20.85 6.87 -12.23
C SER A 168 -20.08 5.66 -11.68
N SER A 169 -20.45 5.22 -10.48
CA SER A 169 -19.94 4.00 -9.84
C SER A 169 -20.24 2.79 -10.73
N ASP A 170 -19.21 2.13 -11.23
CA ASP A 170 -19.35 0.75 -11.66
C ASP A 170 -19.61 -0.10 -10.39
N THR A 171 -20.83 -0.62 -10.28
CA THR A 171 -21.27 -1.35 -9.08
C THR A 171 -20.41 -2.58 -8.82
N HIS A 172 -19.87 -3.20 -9.87
CA HIS A 172 -19.00 -4.37 -9.73
C HIS A 172 -17.61 -3.98 -9.26
N GLN A 173 -17.02 -2.90 -9.77
CA GLN A 173 -15.72 -2.42 -9.29
C GLN A 173 -15.78 -1.98 -7.82
N ASP A 174 -16.85 -1.26 -7.44
CA ASP A 174 -17.05 -0.86 -6.05
C ASP A 174 -17.36 -2.02 -5.10
N ASP A 175 -17.97 -3.11 -5.59
CA ASP A 175 -18.13 -4.34 -4.82
C ASP A 175 -16.80 -5.08 -4.68
N PHE A 176 -16.03 -5.14 -5.76
CA PHE A 176 -14.71 -5.75 -5.76
C PHE A 176 -13.75 -5.09 -4.77
N GLU A 177 -13.69 -3.75 -4.72
CA GLU A 177 -12.89 -3.03 -3.73
C GLU A 177 -13.31 -3.36 -2.28
N ARG A 178 -14.61 -3.60 -2.02
CA ARG A 178 -15.09 -3.98 -0.68
C ARG A 178 -14.65 -5.39 -0.31
N LYS A 179 -14.80 -6.34 -1.23
CA LYS A 179 -14.36 -7.72 -1.07
C LYS A 179 -12.85 -7.77 -0.80
N LEU A 180 -12.05 -7.06 -1.61
CA LEU A 180 -10.60 -6.94 -1.41
C LEU A 180 -10.26 -6.31 -0.06
N PHE A 181 -10.97 -5.26 0.36
CA PHE A 181 -10.78 -4.64 1.67
C PHE A 181 -11.03 -5.63 2.82
N LEU A 182 -12.14 -6.37 2.77
CA LEU A 182 -12.50 -7.34 3.81
C LEU A 182 -11.49 -8.49 3.88
N ALA A 183 -11.15 -9.09 2.74
CA ALA A 183 -10.14 -10.15 2.65
C ALA A 183 -8.81 -9.69 3.24
N ARG A 184 -8.32 -8.51 2.83
CA ARG A 184 -7.09 -7.91 3.37
C ARG A 184 -7.15 -7.75 4.88
N ARG A 185 -8.24 -7.18 5.42
CA ARG A 185 -8.36 -6.92 6.87
C ARG A 185 -8.39 -8.21 7.68
N ARG A 186 -9.08 -9.25 7.20
CA ARG A 186 -9.10 -10.56 7.87
C ARG A 186 -7.74 -11.23 7.83
N ALA A 187 -7.07 -11.20 6.67
CA ALA A 187 -5.73 -11.74 6.51
C ALA A 187 -4.73 -11.03 7.43
N GLU A 188 -4.68 -9.69 7.40
CA GLU A 188 -3.82 -8.89 8.29
C GLU A 188 -4.04 -9.25 9.76
N LYS A 189 -5.30 -9.33 10.21
CA LYS A 189 -5.64 -9.68 11.60
C LYS A 189 -5.18 -11.09 11.99
N ARG A 190 -5.36 -12.06 11.09
CA ARG A 190 -5.02 -13.46 11.33
C ARG A 190 -3.51 -13.69 11.35
N ILE A 191 -2.77 -12.95 10.51
CA ILE A 191 -1.34 -13.17 10.29
C ILE A 191 -0.49 -12.38 11.29
N ILE A 192 -0.87 -11.14 11.63
CA ILE A 192 -0.02 -10.23 12.42
C ILE A 192 0.31 -10.71 13.83
N GLU A 193 -0.44 -11.66 14.37
CA GLU A 193 -0.13 -12.29 15.66
C GLU A 193 1.14 -13.16 15.60
N ASN A 194 1.49 -13.67 14.42
CA ASN A 194 2.60 -14.62 14.22
C ASN A 194 3.64 -14.15 13.20
N ASP A 195 3.37 -13.09 12.43
CA ASP A 195 4.26 -12.52 11.42
C ASP A 195 4.06 -11.00 11.38
N ASP A 196 5.00 -10.25 11.97
CA ASP A 196 4.96 -8.78 12.03
C ASP A 196 5.58 -8.10 10.80
N GLU A 197 6.22 -8.88 9.91
CA GLU A 197 6.74 -8.45 8.62
C GLU A 197 5.64 -8.41 7.55
N PHE A 198 4.60 -9.25 7.70
CA PHE A 198 3.45 -9.28 6.79
C PHE A 198 2.77 -7.91 6.68
N TYR A 199 2.74 -7.38 5.46
CA TYR A 199 2.08 -6.12 5.18
C TYR A 199 1.62 -6.04 3.73
N ILE A 200 0.44 -5.48 3.50
CA ILE A 200 -0.13 -5.32 2.15
C ILE A 200 -0.15 -3.83 1.80
N PRO A 201 0.88 -3.29 1.11
CA PRO A 201 0.89 -1.90 0.66
C PRO A 201 -0.37 -1.53 -0.12
N SER A 202 -0.74 -2.32 -1.13
CA SER A 202 -1.94 -2.15 -1.95
C SER A 202 -2.61 -3.49 -2.19
N LEU A 203 -3.93 -3.48 -2.35
CA LEU A 203 -4.71 -4.60 -2.87
C LEU A 203 -5.99 -4.01 -3.46
N SER A 204 -5.97 -3.71 -4.76
CA SER A 204 -7.01 -2.91 -5.41
C SER A 204 -7.06 -3.19 -6.91
N SER A 205 -8.23 -2.95 -7.51
CA SER A 205 -8.44 -2.87 -8.96
C SER A 205 -8.21 -1.46 -9.52
N LYS A 206 -8.10 -0.45 -8.66
CA LYS A 206 -8.01 0.97 -9.06
C LYS A 206 -6.60 1.52 -8.97
N ILE A 207 -5.82 1.08 -7.99
CA ILE A 207 -4.50 1.64 -7.69
C ILE A 207 -3.46 0.57 -7.40
N ILE A 208 -2.18 0.93 -7.56
CA ILE A 208 -1.03 0.16 -7.10
C ILE A 208 -0.01 1.09 -6.41
N LEU A 209 0.70 0.55 -5.42
CA LEU A 209 1.70 1.27 -4.62
C LEU A 209 3.07 0.65 -4.80
N TYR A 210 4.07 1.45 -5.16
CA TYR A 210 5.49 1.08 -5.11
C TYR A 210 6.17 1.96 -4.06
N LYS A 211 6.64 1.36 -2.95
CA LYS A 211 7.29 2.08 -1.86
C LYS A 211 8.41 1.27 -1.22
N GLY A 212 9.36 1.94 -0.58
CA GLY A 212 10.47 1.27 0.08
C GLY A 212 11.39 2.22 0.86
N LEU A 213 12.32 1.63 1.61
CA LEU A 213 13.35 2.35 2.38
C LEU A 213 14.54 2.71 1.51
N VAL A 214 14.31 3.59 0.53
CA VAL A 214 15.30 3.97 -0.47
C VAL A 214 15.20 5.46 -0.74
N MET A 215 16.30 6.08 -1.18
CA MET A 215 16.25 7.44 -1.68
C MET A 215 15.38 7.54 -2.95
N PRO A 216 14.65 8.65 -3.15
CA PRO A 216 13.83 8.90 -4.33
C PRO A 216 14.45 8.52 -5.68
N GLU A 217 15.71 8.91 -5.91
CA GLU A 217 16.43 8.68 -7.16
C GLU A 217 16.70 7.20 -7.43
N PHE A 218 16.76 6.38 -6.38
CA PHE A 218 17.00 4.94 -6.45
C PHE A 218 15.71 4.12 -6.45
N LEU A 219 14.54 4.74 -6.24
CA LEU A 219 13.26 4.03 -6.33
C LEU A 219 13.03 3.33 -7.67
N PRO A 220 13.23 3.98 -8.85
CA PRO A 220 13.14 3.29 -10.14
C PRO A 220 14.28 2.30 -10.39
N VAL A 221 15.43 2.45 -9.72
CA VAL A 221 16.50 1.44 -9.80
C VAL A 221 16.09 0.19 -9.04
N PHE A 222 15.51 0.36 -7.85
CA PHE A 222 15.05 -0.72 -7.00
C PHE A 222 13.87 -1.47 -7.62
N TYR A 223 12.82 -0.79 -8.07
CA TYR A 223 11.66 -1.41 -8.73
C TYR A 223 11.77 -1.29 -10.25
N LYS A 224 12.22 -2.36 -10.91
CA LYS A 224 12.51 -2.33 -12.35
C LYS A 224 11.29 -2.01 -13.21
N ASP A 225 10.11 -2.47 -12.77
CA ASP A 225 8.81 -2.18 -13.40
C ASP A 225 8.60 -0.69 -13.68
N LEU A 226 9.10 0.21 -12.81
CA LEU A 226 8.93 1.66 -12.96
C LEU A 226 9.64 2.25 -14.21
N ASN A 227 10.52 1.48 -14.87
CA ASN A 227 11.21 1.90 -16.09
C ASN A 227 10.57 1.33 -17.37
N GLU A 228 9.56 0.48 -17.26
CA GLU A 228 8.89 -0.13 -18.40
C GLU A 228 8.00 0.90 -19.10
N ALA A 229 8.08 1.03 -20.43
CA ALA A 229 7.42 2.10 -21.15
C ALA A 229 5.88 2.05 -21.10
N ASP A 230 5.31 0.88 -20.81
CA ASP A 230 3.88 0.65 -20.69
C ASP A 230 3.36 0.74 -19.24
N ILE A 231 4.23 1.02 -18.26
CA ILE A 231 3.78 1.45 -16.93
C ILE A 231 3.31 2.90 -17.03
N ALA A 232 2.00 3.07 -17.15
CA ALA A 232 1.35 4.35 -17.39
C ALA A 232 0.26 4.61 -16.36
N SER A 233 0.11 5.86 -15.95
CA SER A 233 -0.94 6.27 -15.02
C SER A 233 -1.50 7.64 -15.37
N SER A 234 -2.77 7.85 -15.04
CA SER A 234 -3.45 9.15 -15.10
C SER A 234 -3.42 9.90 -13.77
N LEU A 235 -3.02 9.24 -12.68
CA LEU A 235 -2.87 9.83 -11.35
C LEU A 235 -1.59 9.30 -10.70
N CYS A 236 -0.78 10.16 -10.10
CA CYS A 236 0.31 9.70 -9.25
C CYS A 236 0.47 10.59 -8.02
N LEU A 237 0.32 9.98 -6.85
CA LEU A 237 0.62 10.56 -5.55
C LEU A 237 2.00 10.03 -5.13
N PHE A 238 2.91 10.93 -4.79
CA PHE A 238 4.26 10.57 -4.36
C PHE A 238 4.57 11.19 -3.01
N HIS A 239 5.43 10.51 -2.24
CA HIS A 239 5.81 10.97 -0.91
C HIS A 239 7.25 10.62 -0.58
N GLN A 240 7.97 11.56 0.04
CA GLN A 240 9.26 11.37 0.70
C GLN A 240 9.08 11.59 2.20
N ARG A 241 9.45 10.59 2.98
CA ARG A 241 9.37 10.62 4.44
C ARG A 241 10.63 11.21 5.07
N PHE A 242 10.42 11.88 6.21
CA PHE A 242 11.43 12.23 7.20
C PHE A 242 10.93 11.69 8.54
N SER A 243 11.63 10.74 9.12
CA SER A 243 11.23 10.06 10.34
C SER A 243 11.91 10.69 11.54
N THR A 244 11.10 11.20 12.45
CA THR A 244 11.54 11.70 13.74
C THR A 244 11.22 10.70 14.86
N ASN A 245 9.98 10.18 14.82
CA ASN A 245 9.42 9.43 15.95
C ASN A 245 9.53 7.90 15.86
N THR A 246 9.94 7.32 14.72
CA THR A 246 10.02 5.85 14.56
C THR A 246 11.29 5.42 13.84
N LEU A 247 11.76 4.21 14.14
CA LEU A 247 12.79 3.59 13.30
C LEU A 247 12.23 3.36 11.88
N PRO A 248 13.05 3.52 10.82
CA PRO A 248 12.64 3.21 9.46
C PRO A 248 12.15 1.76 9.34
N GLN A 249 10.93 1.59 8.84
CA GLN A 249 10.35 0.28 8.54
C GLN A 249 9.68 0.35 7.17
N TRP A 250 9.86 -0.69 6.35
CA TRP A 250 9.32 -0.78 4.99
C TRP A 250 7.82 -0.48 4.92
N ARG A 251 7.04 -1.02 5.86
CA ARG A 251 5.59 -0.79 5.95
C ARG A 251 5.20 0.66 6.26
N LEU A 252 6.07 1.43 6.92
CA LEU A 252 5.83 2.82 7.31
C LEU A 252 6.23 3.84 6.24
N ALA A 253 6.91 3.40 5.17
CA ALA A 253 7.08 4.22 3.98
C ALA A 253 5.70 4.60 3.41
N GLN A 254 5.62 5.78 2.83
CA GLN A 254 4.41 6.35 2.25
C GLN A 254 4.55 6.49 0.73
N PRO A 255 3.45 6.56 -0.05
CA PRO A 255 2.06 6.69 0.41
C PRO A 255 1.45 5.45 1.09
N PHE A 256 0.32 5.65 1.76
CA PHE A 256 -0.58 4.59 2.20
C PHE A 256 -1.68 4.34 1.16
N ARG A 257 -2.73 3.58 1.49
CA ARG A 257 -3.70 3.07 0.49
C ARG A 257 -4.56 4.17 -0.13
N TYR A 258 -4.81 5.25 0.60
CA TYR A 258 -5.62 6.37 0.16
C TYR A 258 -4.93 7.73 0.33
N LEU A 259 -3.88 7.81 1.14
CA LEU A 259 -3.29 9.10 1.50
C LEU A 259 -1.76 9.10 1.52
N ALA A 260 -1.22 10.31 1.38
CA ALA A 260 0.10 10.70 1.81
C ALA A 260 -0.05 11.89 2.75
N HIS A 261 0.68 11.89 3.85
CA HIS A 261 0.54 12.87 4.91
C HIS A 261 1.90 13.49 5.24
N ASN A 262 1.99 14.80 5.05
CA ASN A 262 3.08 15.61 5.55
C ASN A 262 2.60 16.42 6.75
N GLY A 263 2.97 15.99 7.94
CA GLY A 263 2.59 16.60 9.20
C GLY A 263 2.55 15.57 10.31
N GLU A 264 2.09 15.99 11.47
CA GLU A 264 1.96 15.15 12.66
C GLU A 264 0.56 15.31 13.28
N ILE A 265 -0.07 14.19 13.65
CA ILE A 265 -1.36 14.15 14.34
C ILE A 265 -1.11 14.08 15.85
N ASN A 266 -0.93 15.24 16.46
CA ASN A 266 -0.63 15.38 17.90
C ASN A 266 -1.70 14.80 18.84
N THR A 267 -2.88 14.46 18.31
CA THR A 267 -4.01 13.87 19.04
C THR A 267 -4.21 12.38 18.74
N VAL A 268 -3.25 11.71 18.09
CA VAL A 268 -3.39 10.33 17.58
C VAL A 268 -3.86 9.34 18.65
N GLN A 269 -3.35 9.42 19.89
CA GLN A 269 -3.77 8.50 20.95
C GLN A 269 -5.25 8.66 21.31
N GLY A 270 -5.73 9.91 21.36
CA GLY A 270 -7.15 10.20 21.57
C GLY A 270 -8.00 9.66 20.43
N ASN A 271 -7.56 9.84 19.18
CA ASN A 271 -8.27 9.34 18.00
C ASN A 271 -8.36 7.81 17.98
N ARG A 272 -7.25 7.11 18.29
CA ARG A 272 -7.20 5.64 18.42
C ARG A 272 -8.18 5.15 19.49
N ASN A 273 -8.19 5.77 20.66
CA ASN A 273 -9.10 5.41 21.76
C ASN A 273 -10.57 5.61 21.36
N TRP A 274 -10.88 6.71 20.68
CA TRP A 274 -12.23 6.97 20.17
C TRP A 274 -12.67 5.98 19.10
N ALA A 275 -11.76 5.57 18.20
CA ALA A 275 -12.04 4.58 17.16
C ALA A 275 -12.37 3.22 17.77
N ILE A 276 -11.65 2.78 18.81
CA ILE A 276 -11.98 1.55 19.55
C ILE A 276 -13.35 1.68 20.22
N ALA A 277 -13.56 2.74 21.00
CA ALA A 277 -14.78 2.94 21.78
C ALA A 277 -16.04 3.01 20.89
N ARG A 278 -15.90 3.50 19.66
CA ARG A 278 -16.98 3.57 18.66
C ARG A 278 -16.99 2.40 17.69
N GLY A 279 -16.05 1.46 17.80
CA GLY A 279 -15.89 0.33 16.90
C GLY A 279 -17.22 -0.38 16.64
N SER A 280 -17.86 -0.83 17.72
CA SER A 280 -19.13 -1.56 17.65
C SER A 280 -20.30 -0.79 17.03
N LYS A 281 -20.18 0.51 16.73
CA LYS A 281 -21.21 1.32 16.07
C LYS A 281 -21.08 1.39 14.55
N PHE A 282 -19.93 1.02 13.99
CA PHE A 282 -19.74 1.04 12.54
C PHE A 282 -20.56 -0.06 11.88
N ARG A 283 -21.48 0.33 10.99
CA ARG A 283 -22.33 -0.59 10.23
C ARG A 283 -22.47 -0.07 8.81
N SER A 284 -22.50 -0.98 7.85
CA SER A 284 -22.67 -0.65 6.44
C SER A 284 -23.66 -1.62 5.80
N LYS A 285 -24.70 -1.09 5.13
CA LYS A 285 -25.64 -1.93 4.35
C LYS A 285 -24.95 -2.63 3.17
N LYS A 286 -23.82 -2.09 2.72
CA LYS A 286 -23.03 -2.62 1.60
C LYS A 286 -21.88 -3.53 2.07
N MET A 287 -21.63 -3.63 3.38
CA MET A 287 -20.65 -4.54 3.99
C MET A 287 -21.24 -5.05 5.32
N PRO A 288 -22.19 -6.00 5.30
CA PRO A 288 -22.78 -6.55 6.51
C PRO A 288 -21.73 -7.15 7.48
N GLU A 289 -20.66 -7.71 6.93
CA GLU A 289 -19.54 -8.38 7.60
C GLU A 289 -18.46 -7.38 8.09
N LEU A 290 -18.73 -6.08 8.01
CA LEU A 290 -17.76 -5.04 8.37
C LEU A 290 -17.25 -5.16 9.82
N SER A 291 -18.05 -5.76 10.72
CA SER A 291 -17.62 -6.03 12.10
C SER A 291 -16.39 -6.93 12.19
N ASP A 292 -16.18 -7.81 11.22
CA ASP A 292 -15.11 -8.81 11.26
C ASP A 292 -13.75 -8.18 10.98
N ALA A 293 -13.77 -7.05 10.27
CA ALA A 293 -12.61 -6.22 9.95
C ALA A 293 -12.14 -5.33 11.13
N HIS A 294 -12.78 -5.41 12.30
CA HIS A 294 -12.31 -4.73 13.51
C HIS A 294 -11.00 -5.32 14.06
N PRO A 295 -10.13 -4.47 14.66
CA PRO A 295 -10.24 -3.01 14.80
C PRO A 295 -9.96 -2.28 13.48
N PHE A 296 -10.50 -1.08 13.22
CA PHE A 296 -10.24 -0.36 11.94
C PHE A 296 -9.01 0.52 11.99
N VAL A 297 -8.67 1.04 13.16
CA VAL A 297 -7.53 1.90 13.37
C VAL A 297 -6.47 1.10 14.09
N ASN A 298 -5.26 1.07 13.53
CA ASN A 298 -4.12 0.43 14.17
C ASN A 298 -3.76 1.19 15.45
N LEU A 299 -3.49 0.44 16.53
CA LEU A 299 -3.10 1.02 17.82
C LEU A 299 -1.60 1.31 17.93
N THR A 300 -0.84 0.74 17.00
CA THR A 300 0.61 0.87 16.85
C THR A 300 0.94 1.36 15.44
N GLY A 301 2.21 1.69 15.18
CA GLY A 301 2.66 2.29 13.93
C GLY A 301 2.52 3.82 13.91
N SER A 302 2.75 4.41 12.74
CA SER A 302 2.69 5.87 12.56
C SER A 302 1.26 6.41 12.72
N ASP A 303 1.16 7.70 13.03
CA ASP A 303 -0.10 8.43 13.06
C ASP A 303 -0.81 8.46 11.70
N SER A 304 -0.03 8.60 10.63
CA SER A 304 -0.45 8.64 9.24
C SER A 304 -1.02 7.28 8.80
N MET A 305 -0.45 6.19 9.30
CA MET A 305 -0.99 4.82 9.12
C MET A 305 -2.30 4.61 9.90
N SER A 306 -2.54 5.35 10.98
CA SER A 306 -3.81 5.31 11.70
C SER A 306 -4.89 6.17 11.03
N LEU A 307 -4.50 7.16 10.24
CA LEU A 307 -5.40 8.01 9.48
C LEU A 307 -5.90 7.33 8.20
N ASP A 308 -5.04 6.54 7.55
CA ASP A 308 -5.35 5.73 6.37
C ASP A 308 -6.28 4.55 6.69
#